data_AF-C9ZQQ6-F1
#
_entry.id   AF-C9ZQQ6-F1
#
_cell.length_a   1.000
_cell.length_b   1.000
_cell.length_c   1.000
_cell.angle_alpha   90.00
_cell.angle_beta   90.00
_cell.angle_gamma   90.00
#
_symmetry.space_group_name_H-M   'P 1'
#
loop_
_entity.id
_entity.type
_entity.pdbx_description
1 polymer ?
#
loop_
_entity_poly.entity_id
_entity_poly.type
_entity_poly.pdbx_seq_one_letter_code
_entity_poly.pdbx_strand_id
1 'polypeptide(L)'
;MMVQRGEVDAAVFARIIDTFHCLSPVNVLSSILRVFAAAQDALGNEICGADGCPLLTSVLHHVANSSDYPPTASLLVVVWMRALGVQLCDWDYVHIFAVLLSHADAFPRVRSTIAVFNDFPRGEVSPQALFQRLEDRGELSPASGPLSLLVEAMRSSLQLAGVPLETPVKTCVVNTRTAGLSAMIEFVVDDMASAAAEGKLMGNLLHCYHALALLQSTLRNNTAAVETLHRVAREVKRRESTLEKGTDHASLAASSECVHHHYLIDMGTLLQRVSAHTLQGVRVDYAKSAQSASSDVSQNDIVAAESYAIVFVRSNDEAREALRQVTESVDLTHHRTRLQTKLMFRRFVELCARHPKKNCKMTPTGLEERRKWGRYLDARDTSLALFGSAKQARDSMKHLFYNDNKMPELRSPAIIERDMNDTAALFKWKRAPTVASLRQRTSVPHVQCSSHAVPRHLWDPNVYNPYPHVMLSISPMEEERITDDIFQELWRALMNPSLVGTDQWYLRDAEMYLLLMRCLIHRLDWEAAAHLTIKTMESLTYTYMMDHEVTLMFKEIGDPAGCLAFKVATKLFDGRILKDGQSKREKFHQEQFGEL
;
A
#
# COMPACT_ATOMS: atom_id res chain seq x y z
N MET A 1 -28.20 -31.18 -29.41
CA MET A 1 -28.66 -30.60 -30.68
C MET A 1 -27.56 -29.79 -31.38
N MET A 2 -26.99 -28.74 -30.77
CA MET A 2 -25.88 -27.97 -31.41
C MET A 2 -24.63 -28.82 -31.66
N VAL A 3 -24.24 -29.69 -30.71
CA VAL A 3 -23.16 -30.68 -30.87
C VAL A 3 -23.37 -31.57 -32.10
N GLN A 4 -24.58 -32.10 -32.27
CA GLN A 4 -24.93 -32.98 -33.41
C GLN A 4 -24.91 -32.25 -34.76
N ARG A 5 -24.89 -30.90 -34.76
CA ARG A 5 -24.80 -30.06 -35.95
C ARG A 5 -23.38 -29.59 -36.26
N GLY A 6 -22.38 -29.93 -35.41
CA GLY A 6 -21.00 -29.46 -35.57
C GLY A 6 -20.81 -27.96 -35.31
N GLU A 7 -21.77 -27.31 -34.66
CA GLU A 7 -21.77 -25.85 -34.40
C GLU A 7 -21.04 -25.47 -33.09
N VAL A 8 -20.41 -26.45 -32.41
CA VAL A 8 -19.88 -26.29 -31.05
C VAL A 8 -18.48 -26.86 -30.97
N ASP A 9 -17.54 -26.03 -30.49
CA ASP A 9 -16.17 -26.41 -30.17
C ASP A 9 -15.92 -26.33 -28.65
N ALA A 10 -14.72 -26.71 -28.23
CA ALA A 10 -14.29 -26.64 -26.83
C ALA A 10 -14.42 -25.21 -26.24
N ALA A 11 -14.19 -24.18 -27.06
CA ALA A 11 -14.28 -22.78 -26.63
C ALA A 11 -15.72 -22.32 -26.36
N VAL A 12 -16.70 -22.82 -27.12
CA VAL A 12 -18.13 -22.57 -26.83
C VAL A 12 -18.50 -23.17 -25.47
N PHE A 13 -18.08 -24.39 -25.17
CA PHE A 13 -18.34 -25.00 -23.86
C PHE A 13 -17.64 -24.26 -22.71
N ALA A 14 -16.40 -23.81 -22.89
CA ALA A 14 -15.69 -22.98 -21.93
C ALA A 14 -16.45 -21.68 -21.62
N ARG A 15 -16.94 -20.97 -22.65
CA ARG A 15 -17.80 -19.78 -22.47
C ARG A 15 -19.09 -20.07 -21.71
N ILE A 16 -19.69 -21.24 -21.91
CA ILE A 16 -20.87 -21.67 -21.14
C ILE A 16 -20.51 -21.83 -19.65
N ILE A 17 -19.36 -22.45 -19.34
CA ILE A 17 -18.85 -22.58 -17.96
C ILE A 17 -18.64 -21.20 -17.33
N ASP A 18 -17.98 -20.28 -18.04
CA ASP A 18 -17.76 -18.90 -17.56
C ASP A 18 -19.08 -18.15 -17.37
N THR A 19 -20.06 -18.39 -18.24
CA THR A 19 -21.41 -17.82 -18.09
C THR A 19 -22.08 -18.32 -16.81
N PHE A 20 -21.97 -19.63 -16.51
CA PHE A 20 -22.47 -20.17 -15.24
C PHE A 20 -21.77 -19.54 -14.05
N HIS A 21 -20.45 -19.35 -14.10
CA HIS A 21 -19.70 -18.69 -13.04
C HIS A 21 -20.15 -17.23 -12.81
N CYS A 22 -20.32 -16.45 -13.89
CA CYS A 22 -20.63 -15.02 -13.78
C CYS A 22 -22.09 -14.71 -13.47
N LEU A 23 -23.05 -15.51 -13.95
CA LEU A 23 -24.47 -15.16 -13.93
C LEU A 23 -25.30 -15.94 -12.91
N SER A 24 -24.73 -16.94 -12.23
CA SER A 24 -25.51 -17.83 -11.36
C SER A 24 -25.38 -17.47 -9.88
N PRO A 25 -26.49 -17.54 -9.11
CA PRO A 25 -26.51 -16.99 -7.75
C PRO A 25 -25.81 -17.84 -6.67
N VAL A 26 -25.75 -19.19 -6.75
CA VAL A 26 -25.02 -20.03 -5.76
C VAL A 26 -24.68 -21.45 -6.29
N ASN A 27 -23.50 -21.98 -5.92
CA ASN A 27 -23.00 -23.36 -6.04
C ASN A 27 -23.29 -24.08 -7.37
N VAL A 28 -22.67 -23.61 -8.44
CA VAL A 28 -22.83 -24.13 -9.80
C VAL A 28 -21.81 -25.20 -10.20
N LEU A 29 -20.90 -25.62 -9.31
CA LEU A 29 -19.85 -26.58 -9.66
C LEU A 29 -20.42 -27.88 -10.26
N SER A 30 -21.48 -28.43 -9.68
CA SER A 30 -22.13 -29.63 -10.22
C SER A 30 -22.68 -29.43 -11.65
N SER A 31 -23.17 -28.22 -11.96
CA SER A 31 -23.65 -27.88 -13.31
C SER A 31 -22.49 -27.68 -14.27
N ILE A 32 -21.43 -27.00 -13.84
CA ILE A 32 -20.19 -26.82 -14.59
C ILE A 32 -19.57 -28.18 -14.95
N LEU A 33 -19.47 -29.11 -13.98
CA LEU A 33 -18.91 -30.44 -14.22
C LEU A 33 -19.80 -31.30 -15.14
N ARG A 34 -21.12 -31.10 -15.14
CA ARG A 34 -22.01 -31.73 -16.14
C ARG A 34 -21.80 -31.16 -17.54
N VAL A 35 -21.59 -29.85 -17.67
CA VAL A 35 -21.24 -29.21 -18.95
C VAL A 35 -19.91 -29.75 -19.45
N PHE A 36 -18.93 -29.88 -18.56
CA PHE A 36 -17.63 -30.48 -18.87
C PHE A 36 -17.78 -31.92 -19.37
N ALA A 37 -18.50 -32.77 -18.64
CA ALA A 37 -18.73 -34.16 -19.04
C ALA A 37 -19.44 -34.24 -20.39
N ALA A 38 -20.48 -33.43 -20.60
CA ALA A 38 -21.19 -33.39 -21.89
C ALA A 38 -20.30 -32.94 -23.05
N ALA A 39 -19.36 -32.02 -22.81
CA ALA A 39 -18.38 -31.60 -23.81
C ALA A 39 -17.37 -32.71 -24.12
N GLN A 40 -16.89 -33.43 -23.10
CA GLN A 40 -15.97 -34.54 -23.30
C GLN A 40 -16.65 -35.74 -24.01
N ASP A 41 -17.91 -36.03 -23.69
CA ASP A 41 -18.69 -37.06 -24.41
C ASP A 41 -18.90 -36.68 -25.88
N ALA A 42 -19.04 -35.38 -26.16
CA ALA A 42 -19.27 -34.84 -27.49
C ALA A 42 -18.00 -34.78 -28.36
N LEU A 43 -16.89 -34.33 -27.78
CA LEU A 43 -15.65 -34.00 -28.49
C LEU A 43 -14.53 -35.03 -28.25
N GLY A 44 -14.73 -35.98 -27.33
CA GLY A 44 -13.71 -36.95 -26.95
C GLY A 44 -12.45 -36.27 -26.44
N ASN A 45 -11.30 -36.66 -27.00
CA ASN A 45 -10.00 -36.07 -26.63
C ASN A 45 -9.75 -34.69 -27.27
N GLU A 46 -10.61 -34.23 -28.18
CA GLU A 46 -10.48 -32.90 -28.82
C GLU A 46 -10.83 -31.74 -27.86
N ILE A 47 -11.27 -32.04 -26.63
CA ILE A 47 -11.37 -31.03 -25.56
C ILE A 47 -9.99 -30.46 -25.16
N CYS A 48 -8.92 -31.19 -25.50
CA CYS A 48 -7.53 -30.76 -25.36
C CYS A 48 -6.97 -30.46 -26.75
N GLY A 49 -6.55 -29.21 -26.97
CA GLY A 49 -5.88 -28.79 -28.19
C GLY A 49 -4.37 -28.71 -28.02
N ALA A 50 -3.65 -28.43 -29.13
CA ALA A 50 -2.23 -28.03 -29.07
C ALA A 50 -2.03 -26.78 -28.18
N ASP A 51 -3.07 -25.96 -28.07
CA ASP A 51 -3.08 -24.65 -27.42
C ASP A 51 -3.57 -24.65 -25.96
N GLY A 52 -3.90 -25.81 -25.38
CA GLY A 52 -4.37 -25.92 -23.99
C GLY A 52 -5.69 -26.69 -23.81
N CYS A 53 -6.35 -26.49 -22.66
CA CYS A 53 -7.69 -27.03 -22.37
C CYS A 53 -8.61 -25.92 -21.85
N PRO A 54 -9.29 -25.17 -22.74
CA PRO A 54 -10.11 -24.02 -22.37
C PRO A 54 -11.19 -24.36 -21.34
N LEU A 55 -11.77 -25.57 -21.40
CA LEU A 55 -12.78 -26.00 -20.44
C LEU A 55 -12.20 -26.11 -19.02
N LEU A 56 -11.04 -26.75 -18.85
CA LEU A 56 -10.41 -26.85 -17.54
C LEU A 56 -9.91 -25.49 -17.06
N THR A 57 -9.49 -24.59 -17.95
CA THR A 57 -9.15 -23.21 -17.59
C THR A 57 -10.36 -22.47 -17.05
N SER A 58 -11.55 -22.59 -17.67
CA SER A 58 -12.79 -22.02 -17.13
C SER A 58 -13.23 -22.68 -15.81
N VAL A 59 -13.02 -24.00 -15.65
CA VAL A 59 -13.25 -24.68 -14.35
C VAL A 59 -12.30 -24.14 -13.28
N LEU A 60 -11.01 -23.99 -13.60
CA LEU A 60 -9.99 -23.42 -12.73
C LEU A 60 -10.35 -21.99 -12.33
N HIS A 61 -10.74 -21.16 -13.29
CA HIS A 61 -11.23 -19.80 -13.08
C HIS A 61 -12.39 -19.77 -12.07
N HIS A 62 -13.38 -20.65 -12.24
CA HIS A 62 -14.52 -20.75 -11.30
C HIS A 62 -14.08 -21.09 -9.87
N VAL A 63 -13.28 -22.16 -9.73
CA VAL A 63 -12.87 -22.63 -8.39
C VAL A 63 -11.85 -21.71 -7.72
N ALA A 64 -11.09 -20.95 -8.51
CA ALA A 64 -10.10 -20.01 -8.02
C ALA A 64 -10.70 -18.71 -7.47
N ASN A 65 -11.82 -18.24 -8.04
CA ASN A 65 -12.41 -16.94 -7.71
C ASN A 65 -13.64 -17.01 -6.81
N SER A 66 -14.09 -18.21 -6.42
CA SER A 66 -15.21 -18.36 -5.49
C SER A 66 -14.70 -18.64 -4.08
N SER A 67 -15.21 -17.92 -3.08
CA SER A 67 -14.81 -18.06 -1.66
C SER A 67 -15.16 -19.41 -1.03
N ASP A 68 -16.02 -20.19 -1.69
CA ASP A 68 -16.60 -21.41 -1.12
C ASP A 68 -15.72 -22.65 -1.33
N TYR A 69 -14.61 -22.53 -2.07
CA TYR A 69 -13.75 -23.65 -2.39
C TYR A 69 -12.38 -23.56 -1.70
N PRO A 70 -11.85 -24.69 -1.18
CA PRO A 70 -10.51 -24.72 -0.63
C PRO A 70 -9.46 -24.57 -1.76
N PRO A 71 -8.28 -23.99 -1.49
CA PRO A 71 -7.20 -23.85 -2.49
C PRO A 71 -6.83 -25.16 -3.20
N THR A 72 -6.90 -26.28 -2.48
CA THR A 72 -6.65 -27.63 -3.02
C THR A 72 -7.52 -27.96 -4.23
N ALA A 73 -8.72 -27.38 -4.35
CA ALA A 73 -9.62 -27.59 -5.49
C ALA A 73 -9.00 -27.07 -6.79
N SER A 74 -8.45 -25.85 -6.78
CA SER A 74 -7.75 -25.27 -7.92
C SER A 74 -6.49 -26.06 -8.28
N LEU A 75 -5.73 -26.48 -7.27
CA LEU A 75 -4.51 -27.28 -7.49
C LEU A 75 -4.83 -28.68 -8.05
N LEU A 76 -5.99 -29.25 -7.71
CA LEU A 76 -6.48 -30.49 -8.29
C LEU A 76 -6.82 -30.33 -9.78
N VAL A 77 -7.46 -29.23 -10.17
CA VAL A 77 -7.74 -28.92 -11.59
C VAL A 77 -6.43 -28.75 -12.38
N VAL A 78 -5.40 -28.17 -11.78
CA VAL A 78 -4.06 -28.07 -12.41
C VAL A 78 -3.43 -29.46 -12.63
N VAL A 79 -3.54 -30.36 -11.66
CA VAL A 79 -3.08 -31.76 -11.85
C VAL A 79 -3.91 -32.47 -12.91
N TRP A 80 -5.21 -32.19 -13.01
CA TRP A 80 -6.08 -32.71 -14.06
C TRP A 80 -5.62 -32.28 -15.46
N MET A 81 -5.33 -31.00 -15.66
CA MET A 81 -4.76 -30.50 -16.92
C MET A 81 -3.45 -31.23 -17.27
N ARG A 82 -2.52 -31.32 -16.31
CA ARG A 82 -1.23 -32.00 -16.51
C ARG A 82 -1.40 -33.49 -16.82
N ALA A 83 -2.38 -34.16 -16.22
CA ALA A 83 -2.68 -35.57 -16.47
C ALA A 83 -3.25 -35.83 -17.87
N LEU A 84 -3.99 -34.87 -18.43
CA LEU A 84 -4.40 -34.90 -19.84
C LEU A 84 -3.27 -34.52 -20.82
N GLY A 85 -2.05 -34.27 -20.33
CA GLY A 85 -0.90 -33.88 -21.14
C GLY A 85 -0.89 -32.39 -21.54
N VAL A 86 -1.73 -31.58 -20.93
CA VAL A 86 -1.92 -30.17 -21.27
C VAL A 86 -0.85 -29.28 -20.59
N GLN A 87 -0.35 -28.29 -21.33
CA GLN A 87 0.50 -27.23 -20.77
C GLN A 87 -0.36 -26.10 -20.19
N LEU A 88 0.10 -25.51 -19.09
CA LEU A 88 -0.60 -24.40 -18.44
C LEU A 88 -0.37 -23.11 -19.25
N CYS A 89 -1.44 -22.34 -19.43
CA CYS A 89 -1.36 -21.00 -20.03
C CYS A 89 -1.08 -19.93 -18.95
N ASP A 90 -0.83 -18.71 -19.40
CA ASP A 90 -0.64 -17.55 -18.52
C ASP A 90 -1.77 -17.38 -17.48
N TRP A 91 -3.03 -17.48 -17.92
CA TRP A 91 -4.20 -17.39 -17.05
C TRP A 91 -4.25 -18.49 -15.98
N ASP A 92 -3.84 -19.72 -16.30
CA ASP A 92 -3.81 -20.80 -15.32
C ASP A 92 -2.81 -20.48 -14.20
N TYR A 93 -1.63 -19.98 -14.55
CA TYR A 93 -0.63 -19.53 -13.56
C TYR A 93 -1.14 -18.37 -12.71
N VAL A 94 -1.82 -17.39 -13.32
CA VAL A 94 -2.43 -16.26 -12.59
C VAL A 94 -3.45 -16.77 -11.57
N HIS A 95 -4.29 -17.75 -11.92
CA HIS A 95 -5.24 -18.36 -10.98
C HIS A 95 -4.55 -19.14 -9.86
N ILE A 96 -3.47 -19.87 -10.16
CA ILE A 96 -2.65 -20.54 -9.14
C ILE A 96 -2.10 -19.51 -8.15
N PHE A 97 -1.50 -18.42 -8.63
CA PHE A 97 -0.96 -17.37 -7.78
C PHE A 97 -2.07 -16.70 -6.95
N ALA A 98 -3.19 -16.35 -7.57
CA ALA A 98 -4.31 -15.71 -6.88
C ALA A 98 -4.83 -16.57 -5.73
N VAL A 99 -5.03 -17.87 -5.95
CA VAL A 99 -5.53 -18.80 -4.93
C VAL A 99 -4.55 -18.99 -3.79
N LEU A 100 -3.28 -19.27 -4.10
CA LEU A 100 -2.26 -19.53 -3.10
C LEU A 100 -1.95 -18.30 -2.24
N LEU A 101 -1.96 -17.10 -2.84
CA LEU A 101 -1.65 -15.86 -2.15
C LEU A 101 -2.86 -15.32 -1.37
N SER A 102 -4.07 -15.38 -1.93
CA SER A 102 -5.28 -14.87 -1.25
C SER A 102 -5.72 -15.73 -0.07
N HIS A 103 -5.34 -17.02 -0.06
CA HIS A 103 -5.65 -17.96 1.02
C HIS A 103 -4.38 -18.41 1.77
N ALA A 104 -3.48 -17.47 2.05
CA ALA A 104 -2.21 -17.77 2.73
C ALA A 104 -2.41 -18.50 4.09
N ASP A 105 -3.49 -18.20 4.80
CA ASP A 105 -3.84 -18.85 6.08
C ASP A 105 -4.19 -20.34 5.93
N ALA A 106 -4.67 -20.75 4.75
CA ALA A 106 -4.96 -22.16 4.45
C ALA A 106 -3.71 -22.94 4.01
N PHE A 107 -2.57 -22.26 3.81
CA PHE A 107 -1.34 -22.88 3.33
C PHE A 107 -0.82 -24.04 4.19
N PRO A 108 -0.87 -24.01 5.54
CA PRO A 108 -0.45 -25.15 6.35
C PRO A 108 -1.24 -26.43 6.03
N ARG A 109 -2.55 -26.30 5.79
CA ARG A 109 -3.41 -27.42 5.38
C ARG A 109 -3.02 -27.90 3.99
N VAL A 110 -2.91 -27.00 3.00
CA VAL A 110 -2.43 -27.33 1.65
C VAL A 110 -1.11 -28.09 1.72
N ARG A 111 -0.12 -27.56 2.45
CA ARG A 111 1.18 -28.21 2.63
C ARG A 111 1.06 -29.61 3.23
N SER A 112 0.26 -29.78 4.27
CA SER A 112 0.07 -31.08 4.93
C SER A 112 -0.57 -32.13 4.02
N THR A 113 -1.41 -31.68 3.09
CA THR A 113 -2.17 -32.55 2.18
C THR A 113 -1.35 -32.93 0.96
N ILE A 114 -0.74 -31.95 0.27
CA ILE A 114 -0.18 -32.18 -1.09
C ILE A 114 1.33 -31.92 -1.22
N ALA A 115 2.05 -31.46 -0.20
CA ALA A 115 3.46 -31.03 -0.39
C ALA A 115 4.46 -32.18 -0.54
N VAL A 116 4.19 -33.37 0.01
CA VAL A 116 5.15 -34.48 0.06
C VAL A 116 4.51 -35.81 -0.32
N PHE A 117 5.07 -36.41 -1.37
CA PHE A 117 4.84 -37.79 -1.78
C PHE A 117 6.22 -38.45 -1.97
N ASN A 118 6.55 -39.40 -1.09
CA ASN A 118 7.90 -39.99 -1.04
C ASN A 118 8.19 -40.91 -2.22
N ASP A 119 7.15 -41.57 -2.73
CA ASP A 119 7.24 -42.55 -3.81
C ASP A 119 7.46 -41.90 -5.19
N PHE A 120 7.39 -40.57 -5.27
CA PHE A 120 7.52 -39.81 -6.52
C PHE A 120 8.63 -38.74 -6.40
N PRO A 121 9.36 -38.45 -7.49
CA PRO A 121 10.27 -37.31 -7.57
C PRO A 121 9.59 -35.98 -7.25
N ARG A 122 10.38 -34.96 -6.87
CA ARG A 122 9.86 -33.62 -6.60
C ARG A 122 9.14 -33.07 -7.84
N GLY A 123 7.92 -32.56 -7.65
CA GLY A 123 7.09 -32.05 -8.74
C GLY A 123 6.41 -33.14 -9.57
N GLU A 124 6.33 -34.37 -9.06
CA GLU A 124 5.59 -35.46 -9.70
C GLU A 124 4.64 -36.14 -8.70
N VAL A 125 3.50 -36.59 -9.21
CA VAL A 125 2.51 -37.39 -8.47
C VAL A 125 1.63 -38.14 -9.47
N SER A 126 1.10 -39.31 -9.12
CA SER A 126 0.02 -39.93 -9.89
C SER A 126 -1.36 -39.40 -9.42
N PRO A 127 -2.35 -39.24 -10.32
CA PRO A 127 -3.73 -38.95 -9.92
C PRO A 127 -4.25 -39.86 -8.81
N GLN A 128 -3.98 -41.17 -8.88
CA GLN A 128 -4.42 -42.13 -7.88
C GLN A 128 -3.81 -41.85 -6.51
N ALA A 129 -2.50 -41.61 -6.42
CA ALA A 129 -1.83 -41.32 -5.15
C ALA A 129 -2.38 -40.03 -4.52
N LEU A 130 -2.70 -39.02 -5.34
CA LEU A 130 -3.32 -37.80 -4.87
C LEU A 130 -4.74 -38.05 -4.33
N PHE A 131 -5.56 -38.84 -5.03
CA PHE A 131 -6.90 -39.19 -4.58
C PHE A 131 -6.88 -39.94 -3.24
N GLN A 132 -6.01 -40.95 -3.13
CA GLN A 132 -5.85 -41.70 -1.88
C GLN A 132 -5.45 -40.78 -0.73
N ARG A 133 -4.50 -39.86 -0.97
CA ARG A 133 -4.07 -38.90 0.04
C ARG A 133 -5.21 -37.97 0.50
N LEU A 134 -6.07 -37.53 -0.42
CA LEU A 134 -7.24 -36.70 -0.07
C LEU A 134 -8.26 -37.48 0.76
N GLU A 135 -8.48 -38.75 0.41
CA GLU A 135 -9.35 -39.67 1.15
C GLU A 135 -8.82 -39.94 2.56
N ASP A 136 -7.55 -40.31 2.70
CA ASP A 136 -6.88 -40.59 3.97
C ASP A 136 -6.90 -39.38 4.93
N ARG A 137 -6.90 -38.17 4.38
CA ARG A 137 -6.96 -36.91 5.13
C ARG A 137 -8.39 -36.46 5.44
N GLY A 138 -9.40 -37.19 4.97
CA GLY A 138 -10.82 -36.86 5.15
C GLY A 138 -11.27 -35.63 4.35
N GLU A 139 -10.50 -35.20 3.35
CA GLU A 139 -10.79 -34.02 2.53
C GLU A 139 -11.94 -34.24 1.54
N LEU A 140 -12.31 -35.51 1.30
CA LEU A 140 -13.41 -35.91 0.41
C LEU A 140 -14.75 -36.11 1.12
N SER A 141 -14.83 -35.82 2.43
CA SER A 141 -16.07 -35.93 3.21
C SER A 141 -16.68 -34.54 3.48
N PRO A 142 -17.98 -34.33 3.22
CA PRO A 142 -18.96 -35.27 2.67
C PRO A 142 -18.78 -35.50 1.16
N ALA A 143 -19.33 -36.58 0.62
CA ALA A 143 -19.26 -36.92 -0.81
C ALA A 143 -19.91 -35.88 -1.74
N SER A 144 -20.83 -35.06 -1.21
CA SER A 144 -21.41 -33.90 -1.91
C SER A 144 -20.50 -32.66 -1.91
N GLY A 145 -19.33 -32.75 -1.27
CA GLY A 145 -18.38 -31.67 -1.15
C GLY A 145 -17.66 -31.36 -2.47
N PRO A 146 -17.18 -30.12 -2.65
CA PRO A 146 -16.56 -29.69 -3.91
C PRO A 146 -15.36 -30.55 -4.35
N LEU A 147 -14.49 -30.95 -3.40
CA LEU A 147 -13.34 -31.79 -3.70
C LEU A 147 -13.75 -33.20 -4.15
N SER A 148 -14.79 -33.78 -3.55
CA SER A 148 -15.31 -35.10 -3.97
C SER A 148 -15.85 -35.03 -5.39
N LEU A 149 -16.66 -34.01 -5.70
CA LEU A 149 -17.20 -33.80 -7.05
C LEU A 149 -16.10 -33.62 -8.10
N LEU A 150 -15.04 -32.86 -7.78
CA LEU A 150 -13.90 -32.67 -8.66
C LEU A 150 -13.09 -33.95 -8.86
N VAL A 151 -12.85 -34.74 -7.80
CA VAL A 151 -12.15 -36.03 -7.91
C VAL A 151 -12.94 -37.02 -8.76
N GLU A 152 -14.27 -37.10 -8.58
CA GLU A 152 -15.14 -37.95 -9.38
C GLU A 152 -15.15 -37.54 -10.85
N ALA A 153 -15.26 -36.23 -11.13
CA ALA A 153 -15.23 -35.71 -12.50
C ALA A 153 -13.86 -35.94 -13.16
N MET A 154 -12.77 -35.67 -12.45
CA MET A 154 -11.40 -35.92 -12.93
C MET A 154 -11.17 -37.41 -13.21
N ARG A 155 -11.59 -38.30 -12.31
CA ARG A 155 -11.48 -39.75 -12.50
C ARG A 155 -12.21 -40.21 -13.75
N SER A 156 -13.47 -39.78 -13.93
CA SER A 156 -14.30 -40.13 -15.07
C SER A 156 -13.69 -39.61 -16.38
N SER A 157 -13.20 -38.37 -16.36
CA SER A 157 -12.57 -37.73 -17.51
C SER A 157 -11.29 -38.43 -17.95
N LEU A 158 -10.39 -38.77 -17.01
CA LEU A 158 -9.15 -39.47 -17.33
C LEU A 158 -9.40 -40.89 -17.86
N GLN A 159 -10.40 -41.58 -17.31
CA GLN A 159 -10.83 -42.89 -17.82
C GLN A 159 -11.36 -42.81 -19.25
N LEU A 160 -12.21 -41.82 -19.54
CA LEU A 160 -12.72 -41.57 -20.90
C LEU A 160 -11.60 -41.22 -21.88
N ALA A 161 -10.59 -40.47 -21.43
CA ALA A 161 -9.43 -40.13 -22.24
C ALA A 161 -8.42 -41.29 -22.43
N GLY A 162 -8.61 -42.41 -21.72
CA GLY A 162 -7.69 -43.56 -21.75
C GLY A 162 -6.39 -43.32 -20.99
N VAL A 163 -6.34 -42.34 -20.07
CA VAL A 163 -5.17 -42.02 -19.26
C VAL A 163 -5.16 -42.86 -17.97
N PRO A 164 -4.15 -43.71 -17.72
CA PRO A 164 -4.07 -44.49 -16.50
C PRO A 164 -3.86 -43.60 -15.27
N LEU A 165 -4.64 -43.81 -14.21
CA LEU A 165 -4.56 -43.02 -12.97
C LEU A 165 -3.26 -43.21 -12.18
N GLU A 166 -2.54 -44.29 -12.44
CA GLU A 166 -1.26 -44.61 -11.79
C GLU A 166 -0.05 -43.95 -12.46
N THR A 167 -0.22 -43.45 -13.69
CA THR A 167 0.88 -42.82 -14.40
C THR A 167 1.27 -41.52 -13.70
N PRO A 168 2.54 -41.35 -13.29
CA PRO A 168 3.01 -40.10 -12.70
C PRO A 168 2.93 -38.96 -13.70
N VAL A 169 2.51 -37.79 -13.23
CA VAL A 169 2.43 -36.56 -14.04
C VAL A 169 3.29 -35.47 -13.42
N LYS A 170 4.00 -34.71 -14.28
CA LYS A 170 4.80 -33.56 -13.85
C LYS A 170 3.87 -32.38 -13.53
N THR A 171 4.06 -31.77 -12.36
CA THR A 171 3.22 -30.70 -11.82
C THR A 171 4.06 -29.71 -11.01
N CYS A 172 3.63 -28.45 -11.00
CA CYS A 172 4.27 -27.38 -10.24
C CYS A 172 3.58 -27.09 -8.90
N VAL A 173 2.46 -27.76 -8.60
CA VAL A 173 1.64 -27.46 -7.43
C VAL A 173 1.56 -28.59 -6.40
N VAL A 174 1.89 -29.83 -6.78
CA VAL A 174 1.90 -31.00 -5.89
C VAL A 174 3.31 -31.58 -5.76
N ASN A 175 3.59 -32.21 -4.62
CA ASN A 175 4.89 -32.80 -4.28
C ASN A 175 6.05 -31.78 -4.46
N THR A 176 5.78 -30.51 -4.16
CA THR A 176 6.75 -29.43 -4.32
C THR A 176 7.90 -29.56 -3.32
N ARG A 177 7.71 -30.30 -2.22
CA ARG A 177 8.67 -30.48 -1.11
C ARG A 177 9.18 -29.16 -0.53
N THR A 178 8.34 -28.12 -0.59
CA THR A 178 8.68 -26.78 -0.10
C THR A 178 8.22 -26.58 1.34
N ALA A 179 8.95 -25.76 2.09
CA ALA A 179 8.67 -25.51 3.50
C ALA A 179 7.69 -24.35 3.74
N GLY A 180 7.55 -23.42 2.80
CA GLY A 180 6.77 -22.20 2.95
C GLY A 180 6.12 -21.75 1.64
N LEU A 181 5.09 -20.91 1.76
CA LEU A 181 4.32 -20.41 0.62
C LEU A 181 5.21 -19.71 -0.40
N SER A 182 6.14 -18.88 0.06
CA SER A 182 7.10 -18.21 -0.84
C SER A 182 7.88 -19.21 -1.69
N ALA A 183 8.41 -20.29 -1.09
CA ALA A 183 9.16 -21.31 -1.83
C ALA A 183 8.27 -22.12 -2.79
N MET A 184 7.00 -22.29 -2.48
CA MET A 184 6.03 -22.91 -3.40
C MET A 184 5.74 -21.99 -4.59
N ILE A 185 5.53 -20.69 -4.36
CA ILE A 185 5.35 -19.69 -5.43
C ILE A 185 6.59 -19.65 -6.33
N GLU A 186 7.79 -19.67 -5.76
CA GLU A 186 9.04 -19.79 -6.52
C GLU A 186 9.05 -21.01 -7.43
N PHE A 187 8.65 -22.18 -6.92
CA PHE A 187 8.61 -23.41 -7.70
C PHE A 187 7.59 -23.34 -8.86
N VAL A 188 6.44 -22.70 -8.64
CA VAL A 188 5.44 -22.45 -9.70
C VAL A 188 5.98 -21.47 -10.75
N VAL A 189 6.68 -20.42 -10.31
CA VAL A 189 7.31 -19.45 -11.22
C VAL A 189 8.42 -20.10 -12.05
N ASP A 190 9.23 -20.98 -11.46
CA ASP A 190 10.29 -21.69 -12.18
C ASP A 190 9.70 -22.60 -13.28
N ASP A 191 8.61 -23.31 -12.99
CA ASP A 191 7.88 -24.11 -13.99
C ASP A 191 7.35 -23.24 -15.14
N MET A 192 6.72 -22.10 -14.81
CA MET A 192 6.24 -21.13 -15.80
C MET A 192 7.39 -20.58 -16.68
N ALA A 193 8.52 -20.23 -16.07
CA ALA A 193 9.68 -19.71 -16.78
C ALA A 193 10.35 -20.78 -17.67
N SER A 194 10.43 -22.03 -17.20
CA SER A 194 10.90 -23.15 -18.02
C SER A 194 9.97 -23.43 -19.20
N ALA A 195 8.65 -23.43 -19.00
CA ALA A 195 7.69 -23.60 -20.09
C ALA A 195 7.82 -22.50 -21.15
N ALA A 196 8.04 -21.24 -20.72
CA ALA A 196 8.28 -20.14 -21.64
C ALA A 196 9.60 -20.27 -22.40
N ALA A 197 10.69 -20.70 -21.73
CA ALA A 197 11.99 -20.90 -22.36
C ALA A 197 11.96 -22.03 -23.41
N GLU A 198 11.12 -23.05 -23.19
CA GLU A 198 10.89 -24.15 -24.14
C GLU A 198 9.91 -23.79 -25.27
N GLY A 199 9.34 -22.57 -25.28
CA GLY A 199 8.34 -22.14 -26.26
C GLY A 199 6.99 -22.83 -26.11
N LYS A 200 6.70 -23.39 -24.92
CA LYS A 200 5.48 -24.15 -24.60
C LYS A 200 4.46 -23.35 -23.78
N LEU A 201 4.84 -22.18 -23.26
CA LEU A 201 3.91 -21.31 -22.53
C LEU A 201 2.97 -20.63 -23.53
N MET A 202 1.68 -20.89 -23.37
CA MET A 202 0.63 -20.18 -24.09
C MET A 202 0.34 -18.86 -23.37
N GLY A 203 0.66 -17.75 -24.02
CA GLY A 203 0.46 -16.40 -23.46
C GLY A 203 1.77 -15.65 -23.18
N ASN A 204 1.72 -14.63 -22.32
CA ASN A 204 2.86 -13.76 -22.08
C ASN A 204 3.40 -13.86 -20.64
N LEU A 205 4.63 -14.38 -20.52
CA LEU A 205 5.35 -14.49 -19.26
C LEU A 205 5.45 -13.16 -18.48
N LEU A 206 5.60 -12.02 -19.19
CA LEU A 206 5.68 -10.70 -18.56
C LEU A 206 4.34 -10.27 -17.94
N HIS A 207 3.21 -10.65 -18.54
CA HIS A 207 1.88 -10.41 -17.96
C HIS A 207 1.69 -11.20 -16.67
N CYS A 208 2.16 -12.46 -16.63
CA CYS A 208 2.13 -13.26 -15.41
C CYS A 208 2.95 -12.61 -14.29
N TYR A 209 4.17 -12.12 -14.59
CA TYR A 209 4.99 -11.43 -13.60
C TYR A 209 4.33 -10.13 -13.11
N HIS A 210 3.68 -9.39 -14.00
CA HIS A 210 2.91 -8.20 -13.62
C HIS A 210 1.75 -8.55 -12.69
N ALA A 211 0.93 -9.52 -13.06
CA ALA A 211 -0.19 -9.98 -12.24
C ALA A 211 0.29 -10.48 -10.87
N LEU A 212 1.38 -11.24 -10.82
CA LEU A 212 1.99 -11.69 -9.56
C LEU A 212 2.40 -10.51 -8.68
N ALA A 213 3.04 -9.49 -9.26
CA ALA A 213 3.45 -8.30 -8.53
C ALA A 213 2.25 -7.52 -7.98
N LEU A 214 1.18 -7.37 -8.77
CA LEU A 214 -0.07 -6.73 -8.36
C LEU A 214 -0.78 -7.51 -7.24
N LEU A 215 -0.83 -8.84 -7.33
CA LEU A 215 -1.40 -9.70 -6.28
C LEU A 215 -0.64 -9.54 -4.96
N GLN A 216 0.70 -9.61 -5.01
CA GLN A 216 1.55 -9.43 -3.84
C GLN A 216 1.40 -8.03 -3.23
N SER A 217 1.30 -7.00 -4.08
CA SER A 217 1.05 -5.63 -3.66
C SER A 217 -0.30 -5.44 -2.97
N THR A 218 -1.36 -6.02 -3.53
CA THR A 218 -2.71 -5.98 -2.96
C THR A 218 -2.73 -6.58 -1.56
N LEU A 219 -1.95 -7.64 -1.35
CA LEU A 219 -1.74 -8.28 -0.05
C LEU A 219 -0.72 -7.57 0.85
N ARG A 220 -0.31 -6.34 0.49
CA ARG A 220 0.66 -5.49 1.19
C ARG A 220 2.06 -6.09 1.32
N ASN A 221 2.39 -7.10 0.52
CA ASN A 221 3.75 -7.63 0.42
C ASN A 221 4.55 -6.88 -0.65
N ASN A 222 4.79 -5.59 -0.39
CA ASN A 222 5.46 -4.69 -1.34
C ASN A 222 6.88 -5.18 -1.69
N THR A 223 7.57 -5.85 -0.75
CA THR A 223 8.92 -6.39 -0.99
C THR A 223 8.89 -7.47 -2.07
N ALA A 224 8.04 -8.48 -1.93
CA ALA A 224 7.93 -9.55 -2.92
C ALA A 224 7.46 -9.00 -4.27
N ALA A 225 6.49 -8.06 -4.26
CA ALA A 225 6.02 -7.39 -5.47
C ALA A 225 7.18 -6.69 -6.19
N VAL A 226 8.04 -5.96 -5.46
CA VAL A 226 9.21 -5.29 -6.05
C VAL A 226 10.25 -6.29 -6.56
N GLU A 227 10.46 -7.42 -5.87
CA GLU A 227 11.42 -8.45 -6.29
C GLU A 227 11.06 -9.14 -7.61
N THR A 228 9.80 -9.08 -8.09
CA THR A 228 9.46 -9.58 -9.43
C THR A 228 10.18 -8.82 -10.55
N LEU A 229 10.65 -7.59 -10.32
CA LEU A 229 11.47 -6.82 -11.27
C LEU A 229 12.73 -7.57 -11.71
N HIS A 230 13.35 -8.32 -10.80
CA HIS A 230 14.50 -9.15 -11.15
C HIS A 230 14.16 -10.20 -12.20
N ARG A 231 12.94 -10.77 -12.13
CA ARG A 231 12.48 -11.79 -13.08
C ARG A 231 12.18 -11.17 -14.42
N VAL A 232 11.51 -10.02 -14.43
CA VAL A 232 11.23 -9.26 -15.64
C VAL A 232 12.52 -8.86 -16.34
N ALA A 233 13.48 -8.25 -15.64
CA ALA A 233 14.74 -7.83 -16.26
C ALA A 233 15.55 -9.01 -16.84
N ARG A 234 15.54 -10.17 -16.19
CA ARG A 234 16.17 -11.39 -16.74
C ARG A 234 15.48 -11.86 -18.02
N GLU A 235 14.16 -11.84 -18.05
CA GLU A 235 13.38 -12.26 -19.21
C GLU A 235 13.54 -11.30 -20.40
N VAL A 236 13.53 -9.99 -20.14
CA VAL A 236 13.79 -8.95 -21.14
C VAL A 236 15.16 -9.17 -21.79
N LYS A 237 16.21 -9.34 -20.98
CA LYS A 237 17.56 -9.62 -21.46
C LYS A 237 17.61 -10.91 -22.30
N ARG A 238 16.89 -11.95 -21.89
CA ARG A 238 16.81 -13.22 -22.65
C ARG A 238 16.19 -12.99 -24.03
N ARG A 239 15.08 -12.26 -24.11
CA ARG A 239 14.41 -11.94 -25.38
C ARG A 239 15.31 -11.10 -26.29
N GLU A 240 15.96 -10.06 -25.78
CA GLU A 240 16.94 -9.24 -26.51
C GLU A 240 18.07 -10.09 -27.10
N SER A 241 18.67 -10.98 -26.30
CA SER A 241 19.75 -11.86 -26.77
C SER A 241 19.32 -12.90 -27.82
N THR A 242 18.02 -13.19 -27.90
CA THR A 242 17.44 -14.12 -28.88
C THR A 242 17.18 -13.40 -30.20
N LEU A 243 16.74 -12.13 -30.13
CA LEU A 243 16.57 -11.25 -31.31
C LEU A 243 17.91 -10.99 -32.02
N GLU A 244 19.01 -10.79 -31.29
CA GLU A 244 20.34 -10.56 -31.88
C GLU A 244 20.91 -11.78 -32.63
N LYS A 245 20.38 -12.99 -32.41
CA LYS A 245 20.85 -14.24 -33.03
C LYS A 245 19.99 -14.72 -34.22
N GLY A 246 18.84 -14.11 -34.46
CA GLY A 246 17.90 -14.52 -35.52
C GLY A 246 18.01 -13.65 -36.77
N THR A 247 18.58 -14.19 -37.86
CA THR A 247 18.59 -13.60 -39.22
C THR A 247 17.24 -13.72 -39.94
N ASP A 248 16.11 -13.41 -39.28
CA ASP A 248 14.80 -13.31 -39.93
C ASP A 248 14.02 -12.10 -39.38
N HIS A 249 14.28 -10.94 -39.97
CA HIS A 249 13.69 -9.66 -39.60
C HIS A 249 12.20 -9.49 -39.95
N ALA A 250 11.51 -10.51 -40.45
CA ALA A 250 10.20 -10.32 -41.09
C ALA A 250 8.97 -10.90 -40.36
N SER A 251 9.10 -11.87 -39.44
CA SER A 251 7.92 -12.51 -38.82
C SER A 251 7.72 -12.24 -37.32
N LEU A 252 8.71 -11.66 -36.64
CA LEU A 252 8.68 -11.34 -35.20
C LEU A 252 8.52 -9.85 -34.89
N ALA A 253 8.45 -9.00 -35.93
CA ALA A 253 8.26 -7.55 -35.78
C ALA A 253 6.90 -7.18 -35.13
N ALA A 254 5.94 -8.10 -35.08
CA ALA A 254 4.62 -7.87 -34.47
C ALA A 254 4.59 -8.05 -32.93
N SER A 255 5.65 -8.56 -32.29
CA SER A 255 5.73 -8.73 -30.83
C SER A 255 6.81 -7.87 -30.17
N SER A 256 7.12 -6.72 -30.80
CA SER A 256 8.19 -5.78 -30.46
C SER A 256 7.98 -4.99 -29.15
N GLU A 257 7.22 -5.51 -28.19
CA GLU A 257 7.09 -4.90 -26.87
C GLU A 257 7.85 -5.77 -25.86
N CYS A 258 9.16 -5.51 -25.71
CA CYS A 258 9.99 -6.30 -24.80
C CYS A 258 9.67 -6.00 -23.32
N VAL A 259 9.09 -4.83 -23.01
CA VAL A 259 8.57 -4.47 -21.69
C VAL A 259 7.31 -3.66 -21.90
N HIS A 260 6.18 -4.10 -21.34
CA HIS A 260 5.02 -3.24 -21.29
C HIS A 260 5.22 -2.18 -20.21
N HIS A 261 5.25 -0.90 -20.58
CA HIS A 261 5.53 0.24 -19.69
C HIS A 261 4.56 0.33 -18.50
N HIS A 262 3.34 -0.20 -18.64
CA HIS A 262 2.37 -0.31 -17.52
C HIS A 262 2.97 -1.07 -16.33
N TYR A 263 3.81 -2.09 -16.59
CA TYR A 263 4.52 -2.80 -15.55
C TYR A 263 5.43 -1.85 -14.76
N LEU A 264 6.20 -0.99 -15.43
CA LEU A 264 7.10 -0.05 -14.77
C LEU A 264 6.35 1.05 -14.02
N ILE A 265 5.26 1.57 -14.61
CA ILE A 265 4.44 2.65 -14.03
C ILE A 265 3.78 2.18 -12.73
N ASP A 266 3.10 1.02 -12.77
CA ASP A 266 2.41 0.47 -11.59
C ASP A 266 3.41 0.09 -10.50
N MET A 267 4.52 -0.56 -10.89
CA MET A 267 5.60 -0.92 -9.97
C MET A 267 6.26 0.30 -9.33
N GLY A 268 6.35 1.42 -10.04
CA GLY A 268 6.96 2.64 -9.52
C GLY A 268 6.28 3.16 -8.24
N THR A 269 4.95 3.05 -8.15
CA THR A 269 4.23 3.39 -6.90
C THR A 269 4.63 2.48 -5.74
N LEU A 270 4.94 1.22 -6.01
CA LEU A 270 5.35 0.23 -5.00
C LEU A 270 6.77 0.46 -4.52
N LEU A 271 7.65 0.96 -5.41
CA LEU A 271 8.99 1.41 -5.02
C LEU A 271 8.90 2.43 -3.88
N GLN A 272 7.80 3.19 -3.75
CA GLN A 272 7.60 4.15 -2.66
C GLN A 272 7.46 3.57 -1.27
N ARG A 273 7.04 2.32 -1.17
CA ARG A 273 6.61 1.69 0.09
C ARG A 273 7.58 0.63 0.59
N VAL A 274 8.72 0.46 -0.09
CA VAL A 274 9.72 -0.57 0.23
C VAL A 274 10.98 0.02 0.85
N SER A 275 11.71 -0.84 1.56
CA SER A 275 12.96 -0.47 2.24
C SER A 275 14.05 -0.04 1.25
N ALA A 276 15.00 0.79 1.71
CA ALA A 276 16.17 1.17 0.93
C ALA A 276 17.01 -0.03 0.47
N HIS A 277 17.07 -1.10 1.28
CA HIS A 277 17.77 -2.33 0.93
C HIS A 277 17.13 -3.03 -0.29
N THR A 278 15.80 -3.16 -0.29
CA THR A 278 15.05 -3.77 -1.40
C THR A 278 15.20 -2.94 -2.67
N LEU A 279 15.08 -1.60 -2.58
CA LEU A 279 15.28 -0.69 -3.71
C LEU A 279 16.67 -0.82 -4.32
N GLN A 280 17.68 -0.94 -3.46
CA GLN A 280 19.06 -1.11 -3.87
C GLN A 280 19.25 -2.41 -4.66
N GLY A 281 18.56 -3.49 -4.28
CA GLY A 281 18.55 -4.75 -5.02
C GLY A 281 18.04 -4.56 -6.45
N VAL A 282 16.88 -3.92 -6.61
CA VAL A 282 16.20 -3.84 -7.92
C VAL A 282 16.63 -2.67 -8.82
N ARG A 283 17.45 -1.73 -8.33
CA ARG A 283 17.84 -0.50 -9.04
C ARG A 283 18.33 -0.75 -10.46
N VAL A 284 19.31 -1.64 -10.61
CA VAL A 284 19.99 -1.87 -11.90
C VAL A 284 19.01 -2.45 -12.92
N ASP A 285 18.16 -3.36 -12.45
CA ASP A 285 17.21 -4.08 -13.29
C ASP A 285 16.03 -3.19 -13.69
N TYR A 286 15.56 -2.33 -12.78
CA TYR A 286 14.56 -1.30 -13.10
C TYR A 286 15.09 -0.30 -14.13
N ALA A 287 16.30 0.24 -13.93
CA ALA A 287 16.89 1.21 -14.85
C ALA A 287 17.08 0.64 -16.27
N LYS A 288 17.54 -0.61 -16.38
CA LYS A 288 17.65 -1.30 -17.67
C LYS A 288 16.30 -1.53 -18.34
N SER A 289 15.31 -1.97 -17.57
CA SER A 289 13.95 -2.21 -18.08
C SER A 289 13.29 -0.92 -18.56
N ALA A 290 13.56 0.21 -17.90
CA ALA A 290 13.09 1.53 -18.34
C ALA A 290 13.77 1.98 -19.64
N GLN A 291 15.07 1.73 -19.81
CA GLN A 291 15.82 2.09 -21.02
C GLN A 291 15.39 1.30 -22.26
N SER A 292 14.97 0.04 -22.11
CA SER A 292 14.52 -0.80 -23.22
C SER A 292 13.06 -0.58 -23.63
N ALA A 293 12.33 0.26 -22.88
CA ALA A 293 10.92 0.52 -23.11
C ALA A 293 10.76 1.60 -24.19
N SER A 294 10.85 1.25 -25.49
CA SER A 294 10.65 2.23 -26.58
C SER A 294 9.96 1.62 -27.81
N SER A 295 8.72 2.05 -28.10
CA SER A 295 8.22 2.26 -29.48
C SER A 295 6.81 2.88 -29.54
N ASP A 296 5.86 2.46 -28.69
CA ASP A 296 4.43 2.80 -28.89
C ASP A 296 3.76 3.66 -27.80
N VAL A 297 4.57 4.30 -26.94
CA VAL A 297 4.07 4.94 -25.71
C VAL A 297 4.18 6.47 -25.75
N SER A 298 3.22 7.14 -25.12
CA SER A 298 3.21 8.59 -25.02
C SER A 298 4.47 9.11 -24.30
N GLN A 299 4.99 10.26 -24.72
CA GLN A 299 6.13 10.90 -24.03
C GLN A 299 5.89 11.15 -22.53
N ASN A 300 4.62 11.19 -22.09
CA ASN A 300 4.29 11.39 -20.67
C ASN A 300 4.54 10.15 -19.84
N ASP A 301 4.24 8.96 -20.38
CA ASP A 301 4.37 7.68 -19.67
C ASP A 301 5.83 7.24 -19.58
N ILE A 302 6.62 7.53 -20.62
CA ILE A 302 8.08 7.36 -20.60
C ILE A 302 8.67 8.22 -19.49
N VAL A 303 8.28 9.50 -19.43
CA VAL A 303 8.78 10.39 -18.37
C VAL A 303 8.26 9.99 -16.99
N ALA A 304 7.06 9.44 -16.86
CA ALA A 304 6.58 8.90 -15.59
C ALA A 304 7.45 7.73 -15.11
N ALA A 305 7.76 6.77 -16.00
CA ALA A 305 8.62 5.63 -15.70
C ALA A 305 10.06 6.06 -15.38
N GLU A 306 10.62 7.00 -16.15
CA GLU A 306 11.96 7.57 -15.94
C GLU A 306 12.04 8.37 -14.64
N SER A 307 10.99 9.09 -14.25
CA SER A 307 10.99 9.88 -13.01
C SER A 307 11.23 9.01 -11.78
N TYR A 308 10.77 7.75 -11.80
CA TYR A 308 11.04 6.80 -10.71
C TYR A 308 12.53 6.46 -10.56
N ALA A 309 13.39 6.76 -11.55
CA ALA A 309 14.83 6.65 -11.38
C ALA A 309 15.36 7.52 -10.21
N ILE A 310 14.71 8.65 -9.92
CA ILE A 310 15.06 9.57 -8.82
C ILE A 310 14.98 8.85 -7.45
N VAL A 311 14.12 7.83 -7.34
CA VAL A 311 13.98 7.03 -6.12
C VAL A 311 15.25 6.24 -5.78
N PHE A 312 16.15 6.03 -6.75
CA PHE A 312 17.35 5.23 -6.59
C PHE A 312 18.62 6.04 -6.32
N VAL A 313 18.51 7.36 -6.18
CA VAL A 313 19.61 8.26 -5.84
C VAL A 313 20.18 7.91 -4.46
N ARG A 314 21.50 7.74 -4.36
CA ARG A 314 22.17 7.19 -3.16
C ARG A 314 22.84 8.22 -2.27
N SER A 315 23.28 9.33 -2.83
CA SER A 315 24.00 10.37 -2.11
C SER A 315 23.34 11.72 -2.31
N ASN A 316 23.57 12.63 -1.38
CA ASN A 316 23.14 14.01 -1.55
C ASN A 316 23.83 14.63 -2.77
N ASP A 317 25.05 14.23 -3.12
CA ASP A 317 25.75 14.71 -4.32
C ASP A 317 25.05 14.25 -5.62
N GLU A 318 24.67 12.97 -5.71
CA GLU A 318 23.87 12.45 -6.83
C GLU A 318 22.51 13.16 -6.90
N ALA A 319 21.90 13.42 -5.74
CA ALA A 319 20.61 14.11 -5.65
C ALA A 319 20.70 15.57 -6.10
N ARG A 320 21.77 16.28 -5.71
CA ARG A 320 22.02 17.66 -6.11
C ARG A 320 22.24 17.77 -7.60
N GLU A 321 23.07 16.89 -8.16
CA GLU A 321 23.35 16.91 -9.60
C GLU A 321 22.09 16.58 -10.42
N ALA A 322 21.32 15.58 -9.99
CA ALA A 322 20.05 15.26 -10.64
C ALA A 322 19.02 16.41 -10.50
N LEU A 323 18.94 17.06 -9.33
CA LEU A 323 18.06 18.22 -9.12
C LEU A 323 18.49 19.42 -9.98
N ARG A 324 19.80 19.64 -10.14
CA ARG A 324 20.36 20.67 -11.01
C ARG A 324 19.96 20.42 -12.47
N GLN A 325 20.12 19.19 -12.97
CA GLN A 325 19.73 18.80 -14.32
C GLN A 325 18.21 18.97 -14.56
N VAL A 326 17.38 18.61 -13.58
CA VAL A 326 15.92 18.83 -13.67
C VAL A 326 15.58 20.32 -13.68
N THR A 327 16.28 21.12 -12.89
CA THR A 327 16.08 22.58 -12.84
C THR A 327 16.51 23.26 -14.15
N GLU A 328 17.62 22.82 -14.75
CA GLU A 328 18.13 23.32 -16.03
C GLU A 328 17.28 22.90 -17.24
N SER A 329 16.57 21.77 -17.15
CA SER A 329 15.67 21.29 -18.20
C SER A 329 14.25 21.87 -18.13
N VAL A 330 13.95 22.74 -17.14
CA VAL A 330 12.63 23.38 -17.07
C VAL A 330 12.45 24.41 -18.19
N ASP A 331 11.50 24.14 -19.06
CA ASP A 331 11.08 25.07 -20.10
C ASP A 331 10.02 26.06 -19.57
N LEU A 332 10.46 27.28 -19.26
CA LEU A 332 9.64 28.38 -18.73
C LEU A 332 8.91 29.17 -19.83
N THR A 333 9.09 28.82 -21.11
CA THR A 333 8.38 29.51 -22.21
C THR A 333 6.88 29.28 -22.17
N HIS A 334 6.43 28.25 -21.43
CA HIS A 334 5.04 27.88 -21.29
C HIS A 334 4.42 28.53 -20.05
N HIS A 335 3.20 29.09 -20.19
CA HIS A 335 2.46 29.69 -19.08
C HIS A 335 2.08 28.70 -17.96
N ARG A 336 2.10 27.40 -18.23
CA ARG A 336 1.82 26.33 -17.26
C ARG A 336 2.98 25.36 -17.23
N THR A 337 3.34 24.92 -16.04
CA THR A 337 4.45 23.98 -15.85
C THR A 337 4.09 22.63 -16.48
N ARG A 338 5.02 22.09 -17.28
CA ARG A 338 4.82 20.82 -18.01
C ARG A 338 4.68 19.65 -17.04
N LEU A 339 3.89 18.64 -17.42
CA LEU A 339 3.66 17.44 -16.60
C LEU A 339 4.97 16.73 -16.22
N GLN A 340 5.90 16.64 -17.17
CA GLN A 340 7.23 16.06 -16.99
C GLN A 340 7.98 16.68 -15.80
N THR A 341 8.04 18.02 -15.77
CA THR A 341 8.63 18.80 -14.67
C THR A 341 7.91 18.53 -13.34
N LYS A 342 6.58 18.49 -13.34
CA LYS A 342 5.78 18.20 -12.13
C LYS A 342 6.09 16.82 -11.55
N LEU A 343 6.16 15.81 -12.41
CA LEU A 343 6.49 14.44 -12.01
C LEU A 343 7.89 14.34 -11.43
N MET A 344 8.90 14.93 -12.08
CA MET A 344 10.28 14.93 -11.58
C MET A 344 10.39 15.59 -10.19
N PHE A 345 9.83 16.80 -10.01
CA PHE A 345 9.83 17.46 -8.71
C PHE A 345 9.10 16.66 -7.63
N ARG A 346 7.95 16.04 -7.98
CA ARG A 346 7.23 15.16 -7.05
C ARG A 346 8.09 13.98 -6.60
N ARG A 347 8.85 13.33 -7.50
CA ARG A 347 9.75 12.22 -7.13
C ARG A 347 10.89 12.66 -6.24
N PHE A 348 11.43 13.88 -6.43
CA PHE A 348 12.39 14.46 -5.50
C PHE A 348 11.80 14.68 -4.11
N VAL A 349 10.55 15.14 -4.01
CA VAL A 349 9.89 15.26 -2.69
C VAL A 349 9.66 13.89 -2.08
N GLU A 350 9.26 12.88 -2.86
CA GLU A 350 9.11 11.49 -2.37
C GLU A 350 10.44 10.92 -1.86
N LEU A 351 11.56 11.19 -2.55
CA LEU A 351 12.90 10.84 -2.08
C LEU A 351 13.18 11.53 -0.72
N CYS A 352 12.92 12.83 -0.62
CA CYS A 352 13.11 13.59 0.62
C CYS A 352 12.21 13.13 1.78
N ALA A 353 11.02 12.61 1.46
CA ALA A 353 10.06 12.10 2.43
C ALA A 353 10.47 10.71 2.99
N ARG A 354 11.19 9.91 2.20
CA ARG A 354 11.69 8.58 2.62
C ARG A 354 12.99 8.63 3.41
N HIS A 355 13.73 9.72 3.30
CA HIS A 355 14.98 9.96 4.01
C HIS A 355 14.85 11.09 5.03
N PRO A 356 13.99 11.00 6.06
CA PRO A 356 14.19 11.89 7.20
C PRO A 356 15.52 11.50 7.86
N LYS A 357 16.42 12.48 8.02
CA LYS A 357 17.61 12.28 8.86
C LYS A 357 17.13 11.90 10.26
N LYS A 358 17.85 10.98 10.92
CA LYS A 358 17.68 10.77 12.37
C LYS A 358 17.96 12.11 13.06
N ASN A 359 16.96 12.62 13.77
CA ASN A 359 17.04 13.80 14.64
C ASN A 359 17.29 15.15 13.92
N CYS A 360 16.36 15.56 13.05
CA CYS A 360 16.26 16.97 12.68
C CYS A 360 15.77 17.81 13.86
N LYS A 361 16.30 19.02 13.98
CA LYS A 361 16.13 19.90 15.13
C LYS A 361 15.07 20.96 14.81
N MET A 362 14.01 21.09 15.61
CA MET A 362 13.01 22.15 15.48
C MET A 362 13.67 23.53 15.58
N THR A 363 13.25 24.45 14.71
CA THR A 363 13.77 25.83 14.65
C THR A 363 13.39 26.61 15.91
N PRO A 364 14.16 27.65 16.30
CA PRO A 364 13.78 28.50 17.44
C PRO A 364 12.36 29.10 17.30
N THR A 365 12.02 29.58 16.10
CA THR A 365 10.70 30.13 15.75
C THR A 365 9.61 29.06 15.81
N GLY A 366 9.86 27.87 15.23
CA GLY A 366 8.92 26.75 15.27
C GLY A 366 8.68 26.23 16.70
N LEU A 367 9.71 26.25 17.55
CA LEU A 367 9.61 25.92 18.97
C LEU A 367 8.76 26.95 19.73
N GLU A 368 8.93 28.24 19.43
CA GLU A 368 8.11 29.29 20.03
C GLU A 368 6.65 29.20 19.61
N GLU A 369 6.37 28.98 18.32
CA GLU A 369 5.01 28.73 17.85
C GLU A 369 4.42 27.47 18.50
N ARG A 370 5.16 26.37 18.59
CA ARG A 370 4.70 25.16 19.30
C ARG A 370 4.39 25.44 20.77
N ARG A 371 5.25 26.18 21.49
CA ARG A 371 5.02 26.56 22.91
C ARG A 371 3.80 27.44 23.06
N LYS A 372 3.61 28.41 22.17
CA LYS A 372 2.42 29.27 22.11
C LYS A 372 1.16 28.42 21.95
N TRP A 373 1.12 27.51 20.98
CA TRP A 373 -0.07 26.65 20.79
C TRP A 373 -0.23 25.60 21.88
N GLY A 374 0.86 25.14 22.52
CA GLY A 374 0.81 24.34 23.74
C GLY A 374 0.11 25.09 24.89
N ARG A 375 0.48 26.35 25.15
CA ARG A 375 -0.22 27.20 26.12
C ARG A 375 -1.70 27.40 25.79
N TYR A 376 -2.04 27.47 24.50
CA TYR A 376 -3.43 27.55 24.07
C TYR A 376 -4.21 26.26 24.41
N LEU A 377 -3.62 25.08 24.17
CA LEU A 377 -4.23 23.81 24.53
C LEU A 377 -4.40 23.67 26.04
N ASP A 378 -3.37 24.04 26.82
CA ASP A 378 -3.45 24.03 28.28
C ASP A 378 -4.56 24.96 28.80
N ALA A 379 -4.67 26.16 28.23
CA ALA A 379 -5.72 27.12 28.56
C ALA A 379 -7.12 26.59 28.20
N ARG A 380 -7.25 25.93 27.05
CA ARG A 380 -8.50 25.28 26.62
C ARG A 380 -8.90 24.19 27.59
N ASP A 381 -8.00 23.26 27.88
CA ASP A 381 -8.29 22.09 28.70
C ASP A 381 -8.59 22.51 30.14
N THR A 382 -7.85 23.49 30.67
CA THR A 382 -8.13 24.11 31.98
C THR A 382 -9.52 24.75 31.99
N SER A 383 -9.88 25.50 30.94
CA SER A 383 -11.17 26.18 30.90
C SER A 383 -12.35 25.21 30.72
N LEU A 384 -12.20 24.18 29.89
CA LEU A 384 -13.18 23.11 29.74
C LEU A 384 -13.35 22.30 31.04
N ALA A 385 -12.27 22.05 31.78
CA ALA A 385 -12.33 21.37 33.07
C ALA A 385 -13.09 22.21 34.13
N LEU A 386 -12.93 23.53 34.11
CA LEU A 386 -13.55 24.43 35.10
C LEU A 386 -15.00 24.79 34.76
N PHE A 387 -15.32 24.97 33.48
CA PHE A 387 -16.59 25.56 33.04
C PHE A 387 -17.36 24.67 32.05
N GLY A 388 -16.85 23.48 31.72
CA GLY A 388 -17.46 22.61 30.72
C GLY A 388 -17.57 23.29 29.35
N SER A 389 -18.67 23.05 28.64
CA SER A 389 -18.98 23.69 27.36
C SER A 389 -19.69 25.04 27.50
N ALA A 390 -19.74 25.63 28.70
CA ALA A 390 -20.43 26.89 28.92
C ALA A 390 -19.82 28.04 28.11
N LYS A 391 -20.61 29.07 27.78
CA LYS A 391 -20.14 30.27 27.05
C LYS A 391 -18.93 30.93 27.72
N GLN A 392 -18.87 30.87 29.05
CA GLN A 392 -17.79 31.38 29.90
C GLN A 392 -16.46 30.64 29.69
N ALA A 393 -16.47 29.39 29.20
CA ALA A 393 -15.25 28.64 28.90
C ALA A 393 -14.43 29.31 27.79
N ARG A 394 -15.06 29.96 26.82
CA ARG A 394 -14.33 30.69 25.77
C ARG A 394 -13.63 31.94 26.30
N ASP A 395 -14.33 32.70 27.14
CA ASP A 395 -13.79 33.93 27.74
C ASP A 395 -12.68 33.59 28.75
N SER A 396 -12.87 32.54 29.55
CA SER A 396 -11.87 32.01 30.47
C SER A 396 -10.66 31.42 29.74
N MET A 397 -10.85 30.64 28.68
CA MET A 397 -9.76 30.13 27.85
C MET A 397 -8.93 31.27 27.26
N LYS A 398 -9.59 32.31 26.71
CA LYS A 398 -8.89 33.48 26.17
C LYS A 398 -8.07 34.17 27.25
N HIS A 399 -8.66 34.38 28.43
CA HIS A 399 -7.95 34.95 29.57
C HIS A 399 -6.76 34.09 29.99
N LEU A 400 -6.94 32.78 30.13
CA LEU A 400 -5.89 31.84 30.52
C LEU A 400 -4.76 31.82 29.49
N PHE A 401 -5.09 31.81 28.20
CA PHE A 401 -4.10 31.79 27.13
C PHE A 401 -3.18 33.02 27.14
N TYR A 402 -3.75 34.22 27.29
CA TYR A 402 -2.97 35.47 27.33
C TYR A 402 -2.26 35.73 28.67
N ASN A 403 -2.62 35.00 29.74
CA ASN A 403 -2.06 35.17 31.07
C ASN A 403 -1.29 33.94 31.57
N ASP A 404 -0.65 33.18 30.68
CA ASP A 404 0.17 32.00 31.00
C ASP A 404 -0.52 30.97 31.91
N ASN A 405 -1.78 30.66 31.57
CA ASN A 405 -2.65 29.75 32.29
C ASN A 405 -2.89 30.12 33.76
N LYS A 406 -2.73 31.40 34.11
CA LYS A 406 -3.06 31.93 35.45
C LYS A 406 -4.53 32.32 35.51
N MET A 407 -5.24 31.71 36.45
CA MET A 407 -6.61 32.09 36.76
C MET A 407 -6.63 33.49 37.39
N PRO A 408 -7.60 34.34 37.03
CA PRO A 408 -7.83 35.58 37.76
C PRO A 408 -8.21 35.23 39.20
N GLU A 409 -7.69 35.98 40.17
CA GLU A 409 -8.04 35.78 41.58
C GLU A 409 -9.53 36.08 41.76
N LEU A 410 -10.35 35.02 41.89
CA LEU A 410 -11.82 35.12 41.94
C LEU A 410 -12.34 35.85 43.18
N ARG A 411 -11.54 35.91 44.26
CA ARG A 411 -11.86 36.61 45.51
C ARG A 411 -10.60 37.19 46.12
N SER A 412 -10.71 38.37 46.73
CA SER A 412 -9.60 38.95 47.46
C SER A 412 -9.24 38.08 48.68
N PRO A 413 -7.97 38.05 49.11
CA PRO A 413 -7.54 37.28 50.27
C PRO A 413 -8.40 37.55 51.53
N ALA A 414 -8.85 38.80 51.72
CA ALA A 414 -9.70 39.20 52.83
C ALA A 414 -11.10 38.56 52.81
N ILE A 415 -11.68 38.37 51.62
CA ILE A 415 -12.99 37.70 51.47
C ILE A 415 -12.84 36.20 51.73
N ILE A 416 -11.78 35.58 51.21
CA ILE A 416 -11.50 34.16 51.46
C ILE A 416 -11.31 33.91 52.95
N GLU A 417 -10.53 34.75 53.62
CA GLU A 417 -10.28 34.65 55.07
C GLU A 417 -11.58 34.83 55.88
N ARG A 418 -12.44 35.77 55.48
CA ARG A 418 -13.75 35.93 56.09
C ARG A 418 -14.63 34.69 55.93
N ASP A 419 -14.75 34.15 54.71
CA ASP A 419 -15.56 32.94 54.46
C ASP A 419 -15.02 31.72 55.23
N MET A 420 -13.70 31.59 55.35
CA MET A 420 -13.06 30.53 56.13
C MET A 420 -13.38 30.66 57.62
N ASN A 421 -13.34 31.89 58.15
CA ASN A 421 -13.68 32.18 59.54
C ASN A 421 -15.17 31.94 59.82
N ASP A 422 -16.05 32.35 58.91
CA ASP A 422 -17.49 32.11 58.99
C ASP A 422 -17.81 30.60 58.97
N THR A 423 -17.11 29.84 58.12
CA THR A 423 -17.22 28.37 58.05
C THR A 423 -16.66 27.70 59.33
N ALA A 424 -15.49 28.13 59.81
CA ALA A 424 -14.91 27.60 61.03
C ALA A 424 -15.77 27.88 62.27
N ALA A 425 -16.46 29.03 62.31
CA ALA A 425 -17.43 29.38 63.34
C ALA A 425 -18.68 28.49 63.27
N LEU A 426 -19.21 28.23 62.07
CA LEU A 426 -20.34 27.32 61.83
C LEU A 426 -20.05 25.88 62.29
N PHE A 427 -18.85 25.37 62.03
CA PHE A 427 -18.46 23.99 62.35
C PHE A 427 -17.67 23.84 63.67
N LYS A 428 -17.55 24.92 64.46
CA LYS A 428 -16.86 24.97 65.77
C LYS A 428 -15.43 24.39 65.76
N TRP A 429 -14.67 24.67 64.70
CA TRP A 429 -13.28 24.21 64.61
C TRP A 429 -12.38 24.99 65.59
N LYS A 430 -11.50 24.29 66.33
CA LYS A 430 -10.62 24.93 67.34
C LYS A 430 -9.57 25.87 66.72
N ARG A 431 -9.27 25.74 65.44
CA ARG A 431 -8.46 26.66 64.62
C ARG A 431 -8.91 26.54 63.16
N ALA A 432 -9.25 27.66 62.53
CA ALA A 432 -9.43 27.70 61.08
C ALA A 432 -8.07 27.46 60.39
N PRO A 433 -7.98 26.64 59.33
CA PRO A 433 -6.78 26.56 58.52
C PRO A 433 -6.51 27.94 57.89
N THR A 434 -5.25 28.39 57.92
CA THR A 434 -4.85 29.66 57.28
C THR A 434 -4.79 29.48 55.77
N VAL A 435 -5.05 30.55 55.00
CA VAL A 435 -4.93 30.54 53.52
C VAL A 435 -3.57 30.01 53.05
N ALA A 436 -2.50 30.24 53.82
CA ALA A 436 -1.17 29.70 53.58
C ALA A 436 -1.11 28.15 53.67
N SER A 437 -1.88 27.53 54.58
CA SER A 437 -1.97 26.06 54.72
C SER A 437 -2.78 25.39 53.61
N LEU A 438 -3.68 26.13 52.94
CA LEU A 438 -4.51 25.63 51.83
C LEU A 438 -3.88 25.85 50.46
N ARG A 439 -2.85 26.71 50.36
CA ARG A 439 -2.03 26.88 49.15
C ARG A 439 -1.12 25.68 48.88
N GLN A 440 -0.98 24.74 49.82
CA GLN A 440 -0.42 23.42 49.51
C GLN A 440 -1.44 22.62 48.71
N ARG A 441 -1.37 22.77 47.38
CA ARG A 441 -2.06 21.89 46.44
C ARG A 441 -1.58 20.45 46.69
N THR A 442 -2.47 19.59 47.20
CA THR A 442 -2.22 18.14 47.33
C THR A 442 -2.39 17.38 46.01
N SER A 443 -2.88 18.05 44.96
CA SER A 443 -2.94 17.48 43.62
C SER A 443 -1.59 17.65 42.92
N VAL A 444 -0.84 16.55 42.83
CA VAL A 444 0.26 16.35 41.88
C VAL A 444 -0.22 16.72 40.46
N PRO A 445 0.60 17.36 39.60
CA PRO A 445 0.22 17.67 38.22
C PRO A 445 -0.24 16.39 37.49
N HIS A 446 -1.33 16.52 36.74
CA HIS A 446 -2.20 15.45 36.24
C HIS A 446 -1.58 14.57 35.13
N VAL A 447 -0.26 14.55 35.02
CA VAL A 447 0.48 13.70 34.08
C VAL A 447 1.37 12.75 34.89
N GLN A 448 0.75 11.89 35.70
CA GLN A 448 1.45 10.76 36.33
C GLN A 448 1.69 9.65 35.30
N CYS A 449 2.54 9.90 34.29
CA CYS A 449 3.23 8.80 33.65
C CYS A 449 4.40 8.40 34.54
N SER A 450 4.44 7.13 34.94
CA SER A 450 5.59 6.53 35.59
C SER A 450 6.83 6.75 34.73
N SER A 451 7.95 7.17 35.33
CA SER A 451 9.24 7.30 34.63
C SER A 451 9.65 5.98 33.94
N HIS A 452 9.18 4.83 34.44
CA HIS A 452 9.41 3.51 33.85
C HIS A 452 8.58 3.21 32.58
N ALA A 453 7.62 4.06 32.21
CA ALA A 453 6.82 3.90 30.99
C ALA A 453 7.53 4.45 29.73
N VAL A 454 8.72 5.02 29.87
CA VAL A 454 9.54 5.53 28.76
C VAL A 454 10.55 4.46 28.34
N PRO A 455 10.63 4.08 27.04
CA PRO A 455 11.62 3.13 26.54
C PRO A 455 13.05 3.50 26.97
N ARG A 456 13.81 2.52 27.49
CA ARG A 456 15.14 2.70 28.12
C ARG A 456 16.20 3.42 27.27
N HIS A 457 15.99 3.60 25.96
CA HIS A 457 16.94 4.30 25.08
C HIS A 457 16.80 5.84 25.12
N LEU A 458 15.90 6.40 25.96
CA LEU A 458 15.63 7.84 26.07
C LEU A 458 15.90 8.42 27.48
N TRP A 459 16.65 7.73 28.35
CA TRP A 459 16.89 8.15 29.73
C TRP A 459 18.23 8.89 29.92
N ASP A 460 18.20 10.16 30.36
CA ASP A 460 19.32 10.88 30.98
C ASP A 460 18.99 11.12 32.47
N PRO A 461 19.81 10.66 33.43
CA PRO A 461 19.53 10.81 34.86
C PRO A 461 19.61 12.24 35.43
N ASN A 462 20.12 13.23 34.68
CA ASN A 462 20.34 14.59 35.19
C ASN A 462 19.35 15.64 34.67
N VAL A 463 18.32 15.27 33.90
CA VAL A 463 17.39 16.23 33.29
C VAL A 463 15.93 15.75 33.40
N TYR A 464 15.05 16.64 33.87
CA TYR A 464 13.59 16.43 33.81
C TYR A 464 13.09 16.72 32.37
N ASN A 465 12.46 15.73 31.71
CA ASN A 465 12.14 15.75 30.27
C ASN A 465 10.62 15.71 29.95
N PRO A 466 10.05 16.76 29.33
CA PRO A 466 8.71 16.75 28.74
C PRO A 466 8.66 16.85 27.19
N TYR A 467 9.75 16.69 26.42
CA TYR A 467 9.77 16.93 24.96
C TYR A 467 10.69 15.98 24.16
N PRO A 468 10.46 15.76 22.84
CA PRO A 468 11.42 15.08 21.98
C PRO A 468 12.72 15.89 21.83
N HIS A 469 13.83 15.20 21.98
CA HIS A 469 15.21 15.69 22.08
C HIS A 469 15.66 16.56 20.89
N VAL A 470 15.91 17.84 21.10
CA VAL A 470 16.58 18.70 20.12
C VAL A 470 17.35 19.83 20.80
N MET A 471 18.64 19.92 20.50
CA MET A 471 19.54 21.01 20.92
C MET A 471 20.21 21.60 19.66
N LEU A 472 19.67 22.66 19.02
CA LEU A 472 20.16 23.55 17.91
C LEU A 472 21.17 23.00 16.86
N SER A 473 20.93 23.13 15.54
CA SER A 473 21.24 24.33 14.74
C SER A 473 20.51 24.36 13.35
N ILE A 474 19.54 25.27 13.22
CA ILE A 474 19.10 26.04 12.01
C ILE A 474 18.13 25.41 10.97
N SER A 475 17.18 26.24 10.50
CA SER A 475 16.07 26.02 9.54
C SER A 475 16.47 25.97 8.05
N PRO A 476 15.74 25.25 7.18
CA PRO A 476 15.87 25.39 5.72
C PRO A 476 15.44 26.75 5.16
N MET A 477 14.69 27.56 5.93
CA MET A 477 14.27 28.92 5.55
C MET A 477 15.38 29.98 5.73
N GLU A 478 16.48 29.66 6.42
CA GLU A 478 17.61 30.57 6.60
C GLU A 478 18.55 30.55 5.38
N GLU A 479 19.18 31.69 5.05
CA GLU A 479 19.98 31.87 3.84
C GLU A 479 21.30 31.06 3.86
N GLU A 480 21.91 30.90 5.03
CA GLU A 480 23.16 30.16 5.21
C GLU A 480 22.99 28.64 4.95
N ARG A 481 23.91 28.05 4.18
CA ARG A 481 23.98 26.60 3.91
C ARG A 481 24.46 25.87 5.16
N ILE A 482 23.58 25.12 5.82
CA ILE A 482 23.92 24.56 7.14
C ILE A 482 23.83 23.03 7.21
N THR A 483 23.26 22.35 6.21
CA THR A 483 23.28 20.87 6.18
C THR A 483 23.37 20.26 4.78
N ASP A 484 23.83 19.01 4.68
CA ASP A 484 23.74 18.19 3.46
C ASP A 484 22.29 17.76 3.11
N ASP A 485 21.24 18.44 3.59
CA ASP A 485 19.85 18.04 3.32
C ASP A 485 19.36 18.59 1.97
N ILE A 486 19.21 17.70 0.99
CA ILE A 486 18.72 18.01 -0.36
C ILE A 486 17.32 18.67 -0.34
N PHE A 487 16.51 18.43 0.70
CA PHE A 487 15.18 19.03 0.80
C PHE A 487 15.23 20.56 0.85
N GLN A 488 16.26 21.17 1.43
CA GLN A 488 16.40 22.63 1.45
C GLN A 488 16.59 23.19 0.03
N GLU A 489 17.42 22.53 -0.79
CA GLU A 489 17.66 22.92 -2.18
C GLU A 489 16.42 22.70 -3.04
N LEU A 490 15.72 21.58 -2.84
CA LEU A 490 14.44 21.28 -3.48
C LEU A 490 13.36 22.31 -3.10
N TRP A 491 13.25 22.66 -1.82
CA TRP A 491 12.30 23.64 -1.32
C TRP A 491 12.58 25.03 -1.89
N ARG A 492 13.85 25.44 -1.96
CA ARG A 492 14.27 26.69 -2.62
C ARG A 492 13.92 26.68 -4.11
N ALA A 493 14.12 25.56 -4.80
CA ALA A 493 13.71 25.42 -6.19
C ALA A 493 12.19 25.56 -6.34
N LEU A 494 11.41 24.86 -5.52
CA LEU A 494 9.94 24.92 -5.51
C LEU A 494 9.38 26.31 -5.20
N MET A 495 10.02 27.05 -4.30
CA MET A 495 9.61 28.40 -3.92
C MET A 495 10.08 29.49 -4.88
N ASN A 496 10.93 29.17 -5.86
CA ASN A 496 11.42 30.12 -6.85
C ASN A 496 10.45 30.20 -8.05
N PRO A 497 9.72 31.31 -8.23
CA PRO A 497 8.78 31.46 -9.36
C PRO A 497 9.47 31.38 -10.72
N SER A 498 10.75 31.75 -10.77
CA SER A 498 11.58 31.68 -11.97
C SER A 498 12.00 30.26 -12.33
N LEU A 499 11.72 29.24 -11.50
CA LEU A 499 12.08 27.85 -11.76
C LEU A 499 10.86 26.94 -11.89
N VAL A 500 9.77 27.23 -11.18
CA VAL A 500 8.60 26.32 -11.09
C VAL A 500 7.34 26.90 -11.73
N GLY A 501 7.47 28.08 -12.32
CA GLY A 501 6.38 28.83 -12.94
C GLY A 501 5.55 29.59 -11.91
N THR A 502 4.82 30.60 -12.37
CA THR A 502 3.96 31.43 -11.52
C THR A 502 2.63 30.75 -11.16
N ASP A 503 2.35 29.58 -11.73
CA ASP A 503 1.09 28.86 -11.55
C ASP A 503 0.96 28.12 -10.21
N GLN A 504 2.05 28.07 -9.41
CA GLN A 504 2.13 27.45 -8.08
C GLN A 504 1.41 26.09 -8.01
N TRP A 505 1.59 25.27 -9.05
CA TRP A 505 0.83 24.03 -9.25
C TRP A 505 0.88 23.07 -8.05
N TYR A 506 1.98 23.08 -7.29
CA TYR A 506 2.20 22.23 -6.12
C TYR A 506 1.25 22.56 -4.95
N LEU A 507 0.66 23.76 -4.91
CA LEU A 507 -0.37 24.14 -3.92
C LEU A 507 -1.78 23.67 -4.32
N ARG A 508 -1.96 23.21 -5.56
CA ARG A 508 -3.24 22.73 -6.11
C ARG A 508 -3.31 21.21 -6.21
N ASP A 509 -2.24 20.52 -5.84
CA ASP A 509 -2.13 19.06 -5.87
C ASP A 509 -2.08 18.53 -4.42
N ALA A 510 -3.12 17.79 -4.03
CA ALA A 510 -3.25 17.25 -2.68
C ALA A 510 -2.15 16.24 -2.35
N GLU A 511 -1.68 15.44 -3.32
CA GLU A 511 -0.63 14.46 -3.11
C GLU A 511 0.72 15.15 -2.90
N MET A 512 1.01 16.17 -3.71
CA MET A 512 2.22 16.99 -3.54
C MET A 512 2.23 17.71 -2.20
N TYR A 513 1.08 18.29 -1.79
CA TYR A 513 0.93 18.89 -0.46
C TYR A 513 1.25 17.90 0.66
N LEU A 514 0.66 16.69 0.64
CA LEU A 514 0.88 15.69 1.68
C LEU A 514 2.34 15.22 1.74
N LEU A 515 3.00 15.09 0.58
CA LEU A 515 4.41 14.74 0.50
C LEU A 515 5.32 15.82 1.09
N LEU A 516 5.05 17.09 0.77
CA LEU A 516 5.77 18.24 1.34
C LEU A 516 5.52 18.36 2.84
N MET A 517 4.28 18.19 3.28
CA MET A 517 3.92 18.15 4.70
C MET A 517 4.66 17.05 5.45
N ARG A 518 4.75 15.85 4.88
CA ARG A 518 5.52 14.75 5.47
C ARG A 518 6.99 15.12 5.60
N CYS A 519 7.59 15.73 4.57
CA CYS A 519 8.97 16.21 4.63
C CYS A 519 9.19 17.23 5.76
N LEU A 520 8.30 18.20 5.90
CA LEU A 520 8.40 19.28 6.90
C LEU A 520 8.14 18.80 8.32
N ILE A 521 7.08 17.99 8.53
CA ILE A 521 6.75 17.43 9.86
C ILE A 521 7.86 16.50 10.35
N HIS A 522 8.36 15.60 9.49
CA HIS A 522 9.48 14.70 9.87
C HIS A 522 10.78 15.45 10.11
N ARG A 523 10.94 16.66 9.55
CA ARG A 523 12.06 17.57 9.83
C ARG A 523 11.83 18.51 11.01
N LEU A 524 10.66 18.43 11.65
CA LEU A 524 10.20 19.33 12.72
C LEU A 524 10.16 20.81 12.31
N ASP A 525 9.91 21.11 11.03
CA ASP A 525 9.74 22.49 10.54
C ASP A 525 8.25 22.89 10.52
N TRP A 526 7.77 23.30 11.68
CA TRP A 526 6.35 23.57 11.91
C TRP A 526 5.89 24.89 11.31
N GLU A 527 6.79 25.87 11.24
CA GLU A 527 6.52 27.18 10.66
C GLU A 527 6.25 27.01 9.16
N ALA A 528 7.18 26.38 8.44
CA ALA A 528 7.01 26.12 7.02
C ALA A 528 5.80 25.22 6.75
N ALA A 529 5.53 24.22 7.62
CA ALA A 529 4.35 23.36 7.50
C ALA A 529 3.04 24.14 7.67
N ALA A 530 2.96 25.05 8.65
CA ALA A 530 1.79 25.90 8.87
C ALA A 530 1.59 26.88 7.71
N HIS A 531 2.66 27.51 7.23
CA HIS A 531 2.63 28.39 6.07
C HIS A 531 2.19 27.66 4.80
N LEU A 532 2.72 26.46 4.54
CA LEU A 532 2.31 25.63 3.41
C LEU A 532 0.81 25.30 3.47
N THR A 533 0.32 24.95 4.66
CA THR A 533 -1.10 24.62 4.87
C THR A 533 -1.99 25.83 4.63
N ILE A 534 -1.66 26.99 5.20
CA ILE A 534 -2.43 28.23 5.02
C ILE A 534 -2.50 28.58 3.53
N LYS A 535 -1.36 28.56 2.80
CA LYS A 535 -1.33 28.84 1.36
C LYS A 535 -2.08 27.80 0.53
N THR A 536 -1.96 26.52 0.87
CA THR A 536 -2.68 25.44 0.17
C THR A 536 -4.19 25.60 0.34
N MET A 537 -4.65 26.01 1.52
CA MET A 537 -6.07 26.27 1.79
C MET A 537 -6.66 27.45 0.99
N GLU A 538 -5.83 28.34 0.44
CA GLU A 538 -6.29 29.38 -0.49
C GLU A 538 -6.66 28.82 -1.86
N SER A 539 -6.05 27.68 -2.24
CA SER A 539 -6.14 27.10 -3.59
C SER A 539 -6.86 25.74 -3.65
N LEU A 540 -6.91 25.00 -2.53
CA LEU A 540 -7.41 23.63 -2.46
C LEU A 540 -8.29 23.43 -1.22
N THR A 541 -9.26 22.54 -1.34
CA THR A 541 -10.19 22.19 -0.26
C THR A 541 -9.59 21.10 0.63
N TYR A 542 -9.45 21.39 1.93
CA TYR A 542 -8.87 20.45 2.88
C TYR A 542 -9.86 19.33 3.26
N THR A 543 -9.51 18.07 2.98
CA THR A 543 -10.41 16.91 3.18
C THR A 543 -10.08 16.09 4.42
N TYR A 544 -11.00 15.21 4.81
CA TYR A 544 -10.80 14.26 5.91
C TYR A 544 -9.62 13.32 5.68
N MET A 545 -9.43 12.80 4.46
CA MET A 545 -8.25 11.98 4.16
C MET A 545 -6.94 12.74 4.36
N MET A 546 -6.88 14.02 4.00
CA MET A 546 -5.69 14.85 4.22
C MET A 546 -5.43 15.06 5.72
N ASP A 547 -6.49 15.30 6.51
CA ASP A 547 -6.40 15.43 7.97
C ASP A 547 -5.92 14.14 8.63
N HIS A 548 -6.41 12.99 8.14
CA HIS A 548 -6.01 11.67 8.62
C HIS A 548 -4.52 11.43 8.39
N GLU A 549 -4.02 11.68 7.18
CA GLU A 549 -2.60 11.54 6.84
C GLU A 549 -1.71 12.47 7.67
N VAL A 550 -2.07 13.75 7.82
CA VAL A 550 -1.31 14.68 8.69
C VAL A 550 -1.31 14.19 10.14
N THR A 551 -2.43 13.68 10.64
CA THR A 551 -2.51 13.10 11.99
C THR A 551 -1.60 11.87 12.14
N LEU A 552 -1.51 11.03 11.11
CA LEU A 552 -0.57 9.90 11.09
C LEU A 552 0.89 10.37 11.12
N MET A 553 1.26 11.40 10.34
CA MET A 553 2.63 11.95 10.34
C MET A 553 3.05 12.42 11.74
N PHE A 554 2.16 13.11 12.47
CA PHE A 554 2.44 13.53 13.85
C PHE A 554 2.55 12.35 14.84
N LYS A 555 1.78 11.28 14.62
CA LYS A 555 1.91 10.04 15.42
C LYS A 555 3.23 9.32 15.12
N GLU A 556 3.67 9.27 13.87
CA GLU A 556 4.95 8.66 13.45
C GLU A 556 6.15 9.30 14.16
N ILE A 557 6.15 10.62 14.32
CA ILE A 557 7.20 11.35 15.05
C ILE A 557 7.02 11.33 16.58
N GLY A 558 5.98 10.63 17.08
CA GLY A 558 5.68 10.54 18.51
C GLY A 558 5.14 11.82 19.15
N ASP A 559 4.52 12.71 18.38
CA ASP A 559 3.99 14.00 18.86
C ASP A 559 2.48 14.20 18.54
N PRO A 560 1.59 13.37 19.10
CA PRO A 560 0.15 13.50 18.86
C PRO A 560 -0.44 14.81 19.41
N ALA A 561 0.13 15.38 20.47
CA ALA A 561 -0.29 16.68 21.00
C ALA A 561 0.07 17.82 20.03
N GLY A 562 1.21 17.69 19.34
CA GLY A 562 1.62 18.62 18.29
C GLY A 562 0.66 18.72 17.12
N CYS A 563 0.01 17.61 16.77
CA CYS A 563 -1.03 17.60 15.75
C CYS A 563 -2.19 18.57 16.09
N LEU A 564 -2.63 18.59 17.35
CA LEU A 564 -3.68 19.48 17.80
C LEU A 564 -3.21 20.94 17.72
N ALA A 565 -2.02 21.25 18.25
CA ALA A 565 -1.44 22.58 18.20
C ALA A 565 -1.33 23.11 16.75
N PHE A 566 -0.83 22.26 15.84
CA PHE A 566 -0.73 22.54 14.42
C PHE A 566 -2.09 22.87 13.77
N LYS A 567 -3.14 22.07 14.07
CA LYS A 567 -4.49 22.32 13.55
C LYS A 567 -5.06 23.65 14.06
N VAL A 568 -4.68 24.10 15.27
CA VAL A 568 -5.11 25.41 15.79
C VAL A 568 -4.39 26.52 15.02
N ALA A 569 -3.08 26.39 14.84
CA ALA A 569 -2.26 27.35 14.11
C ALA A 569 -2.75 27.59 12.68
N THR A 570 -3.20 26.52 12.03
CA THR A 570 -3.68 26.52 10.64
C THR A 570 -5.19 26.76 10.52
N LYS A 571 -5.91 26.96 11.64
CA LYS A 571 -7.37 27.19 11.70
C LYS A 571 -8.20 26.05 11.09
N LEU A 572 -7.77 24.80 11.28
CA LEU A 572 -8.45 23.60 10.78
C LEU A 572 -9.58 23.09 11.71
N PHE A 573 -9.94 23.82 12.77
CA PHE A 573 -10.90 23.37 13.80
C PHE A 573 -12.39 23.72 13.59
N ASP A 574 -12.75 24.52 12.58
CA ASP A 574 -14.10 25.08 12.44
C ASP A 574 -14.93 24.49 11.27
N GLY A 575 -15.11 23.17 11.22
CA GLY A 575 -15.95 22.53 10.18
C GLY A 575 -15.42 22.67 8.73
N ARG A 576 -14.15 23.08 8.59
CA ARG A 576 -13.46 23.24 7.29
C ARG A 576 -12.87 21.93 6.74
N ILE A 577 -12.95 20.85 7.52
CA ILE A 577 -12.58 19.50 7.10
C ILE A 577 -13.82 18.86 6.50
N LEU A 578 -13.87 18.76 5.17
CA LEU A 578 -15.01 18.19 4.47
C LEU A 578 -14.91 16.66 4.41
N LYS A 579 -16.07 15.99 4.49
CA LYS A 579 -16.17 14.54 4.22
C LYS A 579 -15.80 14.28 2.77
N ASP A 580 -15.01 13.25 2.53
CA ASP A 580 -14.54 12.90 1.19
C ASP A 580 -15.74 12.62 0.26
N GLY A 581 -15.70 13.15 -0.97
CA GLY A 581 -16.71 12.90 -2.00
C GLY A 581 -17.89 13.87 -2.08
N GLN A 582 -18.00 14.90 -1.23
CA GLN A 582 -19.06 15.90 -1.37
C GLN A 582 -18.85 16.82 -2.59
N SER A 583 -19.81 16.82 -3.51
CA SER A 583 -19.83 17.70 -4.67
C SER A 583 -20.17 19.15 -4.28
N LYS A 584 -19.74 20.13 -5.10
CA LYS A 584 -20.13 21.56 -4.91
C LYS A 584 -21.66 21.76 -4.86
N ARG A 585 -22.43 20.86 -5.47
CA ARG A 585 -23.90 20.90 -5.50
C ARG A 585 -24.50 20.47 -4.16
N GLU A 586 -23.94 19.44 -3.53
CA GLU A 586 -24.33 19.01 -2.18
C GLU A 586 -23.97 20.06 -1.13
N LYS A 587 -22.85 20.78 -1.31
CA LYS A 587 -22.48 21.95 -0.49
C LYS A 587 -23.54 23.06 -0.58
N PHE A 588 -23.99 23.41 -1.78
CA PHE A 588 -25.04 24.43 -1.96
C PHE A 588 -26.38 24.02 -1.34
N HIS A 589 -26.75 22.74 -1.45
CA HIS A 589 -27.98 22.24 -0.84
C HIS A 589 -27.89 22.13 0.69
N GLN A 590 -26.73 21.80 1.27
CA GLN A 590 -26.54 21.84 2.74
C GLN A 590 -26.50 23.28 3.28
N GLU A 591 -25.90 24.23 2.56
CA GLU A 591 -25.87 25.64 2.98
C GLU A 591 -27.24 26.32 2.84
N GLN A 592 -28.08 25.92 1.87
CA GLN A 592 -29.44 26.45 1.71
C GLN A 592 -30.51 25.72 2.55
N PHE A 593 -30.33 24.43 2.85
CA PHE A 593 -31.40 23.59 3.43
C PHE A 593 -30.95 22.74 4.64
N GLY A 594 -29.76 22.97 5.19
CA GLY A 594 -29.31 22.36 6.45
C GLY A 594 -29.86 23.12 7.67
N GLU A 595 -30.68 22.42 8.45
CA GLU A 595 -31.49 22.89 9.58
C GLU A 595 -30.68 23.36 10.82
N LEU A 596 -31.42 24.13 11.66
CA LEU A 596 -31.18 24.56 13.05
C LEU A 596 -30.29 23.69 13.94
#